data_AF-A0A3D1U2U5-F1
#
_entry.id   AF-A0A3D1U2U5-F1
#
_cell.length_a   1.000
_cell.length_b   1.000
_cell.length_c   1.000
_cell.angle_alpha   90.00
_cell.angle_beta   90.00
_cell.angle_gamma   90.00
#
_symmetry.space_group_name_H-M   'P 1'
#
loop_
_entity.id
_entity.type
_entity.pdbx_description
1 polymer ?
#
loop_
_entity_poly.entity_id
_entity_poly.type
_entity_poly.pdbx_seq_one_letter_code
_entity_poly.pdbx_strand_id
1 'polypeptide(L)'
;MTKRRRSAVVKPAKAPVSKVASPPSEEASIPGSDPLTRVADGVVEACCLVAVVAVPLYFSLLTPLGPETEKAVLLIALAAIALGAWVLGSFSRFTGATIGWRANPLIWSGLAVLAVYAVGTAFSIHPRESFFGTLTRHEGFLSHASYAVFFLCVATRLRRPDQIRRLVTTLVFASLPAALYGLLQQFGFDPAPTFGDQSTVQWPVRSSFGNHIFFGAYLVMLMPVTAGRVLEIWEEKPKAATGSRDTELATGVFFVLLVGFSYLGFLAVSRHEPALFALFPAVLAGYTLVGLAIDGLPDSVSGRLTRLAGYSLVLVIQTLALLFTSARGPLLAVFAILPVFALLVSWRLQRRR
;
A
#
# COMPACT_ATOMS: atom_id res chain seq x y z
N MET A 1 77.46 -65.24 -15.48
CA MET A 1 78.21 -64.17 -14.79
C MET A 1 77.43 -62.87 -14.87
N THR A 2 77.33 -62.22 -13.72
CA THR A 2 76.47 -61.10 -13.33
C THR A 2 76.85 -59.76 -13.95
N LYS A 3 75.86 -58.93 -14.30
CA LYS A 3 75.92 -57.46 -14.14
C LYS A 3 74.53 -56.84 -14.11
N ARG A 4 74.01 -56.64 -12.89
CA ARG A 4 72.89 -55.75 -12.55
C ARG A 4 73.22 -54.33 -13.02
N ARG A 5 72.39 -53.71 -13.87
CA ARG A 5 72.38 -52.25 -14.06
C ARG A 5 71.33 -51.63 -13.13
N ARG A 6 71.81 -50.73 -12.27
CA ARG A 6 71.04 -49.96 -11.29
C ARG A 6 70.15 -48.93 -12.01
N SER A 7 68.94 -48.76 -11.46
CA SER A 7 67.97 -47.74 -11.82
C SER A 7 68.49 -46.33 -11.55
N ALA A 8 68.26 -45.43 -12.51
CA ALA A 8 68.43 -43.99 -12.29
C ALA A 8 67.17 -43.44 -11.63
N VAL A 9 67.30 -42.98 -10.38
CA VAL A 9 66.25 -42.25 -9.65
C VAL A 9 66.29 -40.80 -10.12
N VAL A 10 65.24 -40.36 -10.80
CA VAL A 10 65.01 -38.97 -11.19
C VAL A 10 64.69 -38.15 -9.93
N LYS A 11 65.47 -37.11 -9.66
CA LYS A 11 65.19 -36.12 -8.60
C LYS A 11 63.89 -35.38 -8.92
N PRO A 12 62.95 -35.20 -7.99
CA PRO A 12 61.78 -34.37 -8.23
C PRO A 12 62.21 -32.90 -8.30
N ALA A 13 61.76 -32.20 -9.34
CA ALA A 13 61.88 -30.76 -9.46
C ALA A 13 61.08 -30.08 -8.34
N LYS A 14 61.69 -29.09 -7.68
CA LYS A 14 61.00 -28.22 -6.71
C LYS A 14 59.85 -27.50 -7.43
N ALA A 15 58.62 -27.83 -7.07
CA ALA A 15 57.46 -27.05 -7.45
C ALA A 15 57.54 -25.65 -6.81
N PRO A 16 57.15 -24.58 -7.53
CA PRO A 16 57.08 -23.25 -6.94
C PRO A 16 55.99 -23.22 -5.87
N VAL A 17 56.33 -22.62 -4.73
CA VAL A 17 55.45 -22.34 -3.61
C VAL A 17 54.20 -21.63 -4.13
N SER A 18 53.03 -22.28 -4.03
CA SER A 18 51.76 -21.61 -4.28
C SER A 18 51.63 -20.48 -3.26
N LYS A 19 51.52 -19.24 -3.75
CA LYS A 19 51.04 -18.13 -2.94
C LYS A 19 49.67 -18.53 -2.41
N VAL A 20 49.61 -18.84 -1.11
CA VAL A 20 48.36 -18.91 -0.37
C VAL A 20 47.67 -17.57 -0.60
N ALA A 21 46.54 -17.62 -1.31
CA ALA A 21 45.69 -16.46 -1.51
C ALA A 21 45.33 -15.92 -0.12
N SER A 22 45.72 -14.68 0.13
CA SER A 22 45.25 -13.88 1.25
C SER A 22 43.71 -13.95 1.27
N PRO A 23 43.06 -14.02 2.45
CA PRO A 23 41.61 -13.94 2.53
C PRO A 23 41.15 -12.68 1.78
N PRO A 24 40.00 -12.72 1.09
CA PRO A 24 39.50 -11.56 0.37
C PRO A 24 39.41 -10.41 1.37
N SER A 25 40.26 -9.41 1.15
CA SER A 25 40.14 -8.09 1.74
C SER A 25 38.68 -7.66 1.64
N GLU A 26 38.13 -7.31 2.81
CA GLU A 26 36.84 -6.67 3.03
C GLU A 26 36.21 -6.19 1.72
N GLU A 27 35.10 -6.85 1.35
CA GLU A 27 34.18 -6.36 0.34
C GLU A 27 34.06 -4.84 0.48
N ALA A 28 34.60 -4.13 -0.51
CA ALA A 28 34.45 -2.71 -0.63
C ALA A 28 32.96 -2.42 -0.58
N SER A 29 32.51 -1.95 0.58
CA SER A 29 31.13 -1.59 0.82
C SER A 29 30.72 -0.62 -0.27
N ILE A 30 29.77 -1.03 -1.11
CA ILE A 30 28.90 -0.11 -1.86
C ILE A 30 28.61 1.05 -0.91
N PRO A 31 28.72 2.35 -1.31
CA PRO A 31 28.48 3.47 -0.40
C PRO A 31 27.09 3.35 0.20
N GLY A 32 27.04 2.68 1.34
CA GLY A 32 25.82 2.18 1.94
C GLY A 32 25.24 3.39 2.62
N SER A 33 24.07 3.82 2.17
CA SER A 33 23.29 4.82 2.88
C SER A 33 23.40 4.56 4.39
N ASP A 34 23.87 5.57 5.13
CA ASP A 34 23.98 5.62 6.59
C ASP A 34 22.84 4.78 7.23
N PRO A 35 23.13 3.85 8.18
CA PRO A 35 22.12 3.07 8.88
C PRO A 35 20.87 3.86 9.27
N LEU A 36 21.03 5.12 9.72
CA LEU A 36 19.92 6.01 10.04
C LEU A 36 19.00 6.27 8.84
N THR A 37 19.59 6.49 7.67
CA THR A 37 18.86 6.72 6.41
C THR A 37 18.06 5.49 5.99
N ARG A 38 18.63 4.29 6.17
CA ARG A 38 17.92 3.02 5.86
C ARG A 38 16.72 2.83 6.76
N VAL A 39 16.88 3.10 8.07
CA VAL A 39 15.79 3.03 9.04
C VAL A 39 14.72 4.07 8.70
N ALA A 40 15.11 5.32 8.43
CA ALA A 40 14.20 6.39 8.04
C ALA A 40 13.40 6.05 6.77
N ASP A 41 14.06 5.54 5.72
CA ASP A 41 13.40 5.12 4.49
C ASP A 41 12.40 3.96 4.75
N GLY A 42 12.78 3.00 5.60
CA GLY A 42 11.91 1.91 6.02
C GLY A 42 10.68 2.38 6.81
N VAL A 43 10.85 3.33 7.74
CA VAL A 43 9.74 3.92 8.51
C VAL A 43 8.79 4.69 7.59
N VAL A 44 9.31 5.48 6.65
CA VAL A 44 8.49 6.21 5.67
C VAL A 44 7.65 5.23 4.84
N GLU A 45 8.26 4.17 4.32
CA GLU A 45 7.53 3.14 3.56
C GLU A 45 6.47 2.45 4.43
N ALA A 46 6.83 2.05 5.65
CA ALA A 46 5.89 1.42 6.59
C ALA A 46 4.70 2.34 6.90
N CYS A 47 4.93 3.64 7.17
CA CYS A 47 3.85 4.60 7.37
C CYS A 47 2.93 4.70 6.15
N CYS A 48 3.47 4.70 4.93
CA CYS A 48 2.66 4.71 3.70
C CYS A 48 1.79 3.45 3.59
N LEU A 49 2.37 2.28 3.83
CA LEU A 49 1.66 1.00 3.77
C LEU A 49 0.58 0.90 4.86
N VAL A 50 0.90 1.31 6.09
CA VAL A 50 -0.06 1.34 7.19
C VAL A 50 -1.18 2.35 6.89
N ALA A 51 -0.88 3.53 6.34
CA ALA A 51 -1.90 4.53 6.03
C ALA A 51 -2.94 4.03 5.02
N VAL A 52 -2.52 3.36 3.94
CA VAL A 52 -3.45 2.84 2.92
C VAL A 52 -4.33 1.68 3.42
N VAL A 53 -3.96 1.04 4.53
CA VAL A 53 -4.76 -0.02 5.18
C VAL A 53 -5.63 0.58 6.29
N ALA A 54 -5.00 1.33 7.19
CA ALA A 54 -5.60 1.79 8.42
C ALA A 54 -6.66 2.85 8.16
N VAL A 55 -6.37 3.87 7.35
CA VAL A 55 -7.31 4.98 7.10
C VAL A 55 -8.65 4.52 6.52
N PRO A 56 -8.74 3.69 5.46
CA PRO A 56 -10.04 3.27 4.94
C PRO A 56 -10.80 2.34 5.88
N LEU A 57 -10.12 1.55 6.72
CA LEU A 57 -10.75 0.55 7.60
C LEU A 57 -11.07 1.08 9.00
N TYR A 58 -10.43 2.16 9.43
CA TYR A 58 -10.53 2.68 10.80
C TYR A 58 -11.82 3.46 11.07
N PHE A 59 -12.47 3.04 12.13
CA PHE A 59 -13.42 3.78 12.94
C PHE A 59 -13.46 3.11 14.32
N SER A 60 -14.04 3.78 15.31
CA SER A 60 -14.12 3.31 16.67
C SER A 60 -15.58 3.20 17.11
N LEU A 61 -15.87 2.16 17.88
CA LEU A 61 -17.09 2.09 18.68
C LEU A 61 -16.89 2.65 20.10
N LEU A 62 -15.65 3.03 20.45
CA LEU A 62 -15.30 3.54 21.78
C LEU A 62 -15.57 5.03 21.94
N THR A 63 -15.69 5.77 20.84
CA THR A 63 -15.91 7.22 20.87
C THR A 63 -17.17 7.59 20.10
N PRO A 64 -17.83 8.70 20.47
CA PRO A 64 -18.98 9.20 19.71
C PRO A 64 -18.54 10.00 18.46
N LEU A 65 -17.25 10.05 18.15
CA LEU A 65 -16.76 10.81 16.99
C LEU A 65 -17.15 10.09 15.70
N GLY A 66 -17.42 10.88 14.66
CA GLY A 66 -17.68 10.33 13.34
C GLY A 66 -16.43 9.70 12.72
N PRO A 67 -16.59 8.75 11.77
CA PRO A 67 -15.45 8.11 11.10
C PRO A 67 -14.54 9.09 10.36
N GLU A 68 -15.06 10.25 9.96
CA GLU A 68 -14.30 11.32 9.31
C GLU A 68 -13.19 11.85 10.25
N THR A 69 -13.58 12.32 11.44
CA THR A 69 -12.66 12.86 12.45
C THR A 69 -11.62 11.83 12.88
N GLU A 70 -12.04 10.60 13.16
CA GLU A 70 -11.13 9.55 13.62
C GLU A 70 -10.08 9.17 12.58
N LYS A 71 -10.48 9.09 11.30
CA LYS A 71 -9.56 8.85 10.19
C LYS A 71 -8.59 10.01 9.98
N ALA A 72 -9.06 11.26 10.11
CA ALA A 72 -8.22 12.44 9.99
C ALA A 72 -7.15 12.47 11.09
N VAL A 73 -7.52 12.22 12.35
CA VAL A 73 -6.56 12.15 13.47
C VAL A 73 -5.53 11.04 13.26
N LEU A 74 -5.97 9.85 12.83
CA LEU A 74 -5.08 8.73 12.51
C LEU A 74 -4.10 9.10 11.38
N LEU A 75 -4.59 9.73 10.32
CA LEU A 75 -3.76 10.18 9.20
C LEU A 75 -2.72 11.21 9.65
N ILE A 76 -3.13 12.20 10.46
CA ILE A 76 -2.23 13.23 11.00
C ILE A 76 -1.13 12.59 11.85
N ALA A 77 -1.48 11.64 12.71
CA ALA A 77 -0.51 10.93 13.54
C ALA A 77 0.51 10.15 12.68
N LEU A 78 0.04 9.41 11.67
CA LEU A 78 0.92 8.68 10.75
C LEU A 78 1.78 9.62 9.90
N ALA A 79 1.22 10.76 9.46
CA ALA A 79 1.95 11.78 8.71
C ALA A 79 3.04 12.43 9.57
N ALA A 80 2.79 12.69 10.86
CA ALA A 80 3.80 13.23 11.77
C ALA A 80 4.99 12.28 11.94
N ILE A 81 4.73 10.96 12.08
CA ILE A 81 5.78 9.94 12.14
C ILE A 81 6.54 9.88 10.81
N ALA A 82 5.84 9.85 9.69
CA ALA A 82 6.43 9.82 8.36
C ALA A 82 7.28 11.07 8.08
N LEU A 83 6.82 12.25 8.48
CA LEU A 83 7.54 13.51 8.37
C LEU A 83 8.82 13.49 9.22
N GLY A 84 8.72 13.06 10.49
CA GLY A 84 9.88 12.93 11.37
C GLY A 84 10.96 12.02 10.76
N ALA A 85 10.57 10.84 10.27
CA ALA A 85 11.47 9.92 9.59
C ALA A 85 12.04 10.54 8.29
N TRP A 86 11.20 11.19 7.49
CA TRP A 86 11.63 11.85 6.25
C TRP A 86 12.65 12.96 6.52
N VAL A 87 12.45 13.77 7.57
CA VAL A 87 13.35 14.84 7.99
C VAL A 87 14.70 14.25 8.46
N LEU A 88 14.66 13.26 9.36
CA LEU A 88 15.86 12.59 9.87
C LEU A 88 16.70 11.98 8.75
N GLY A 89 16.07 11.25 7.82
CA GLY A 89 16.74 10.67 6.67
C GLY A 89 17.11 11.67 5.58
N SER A 90 16.71 12.95 5.68
CA SER A 90 17.11 14.03 4.75
C SER A 90 18.34 14.76 5.27
N PHE A 91 18.43 14.99 6.58
CA PHE A 91 19.61 15.58 7.21
C PHE A 91 20.87 14.73 7.04
N SER A 92 20.75 13.40 7.07
CA SER A 92 21.86 12.48 6.81
C SER A 92 22.38 12.51 5.36
N ARG A 93 21.60 13.04 4.40
CA ARG A 93 21.95 13.15 2.98
C ARG A 93 22.52 14.51 2.59
N PHE A 94 22.56 15.47 3.52
CA PHE A 94 23.06 16.82 3.27
C PHE A 94 24.56 16.86 2.91
N THR A 95 25.26 15.74 3.05
CA THR A 95 26.70 15.55 2.75
C THR A 95 27.02 15.17 1.30
N GLY A 96 26.13 15.38 0.32
CA GLY A 96 26.56 15.44 -1.10
C GLY A 96 25.60 14.92 -2.17
N ALA A 97 24.43 14.38 -1.81
CA ALA A 97 23.45 13.93 -2.81
C ALA A 97 22.36 14.99 -2.99
N THR A 98 22.36 15.72 -4.12
CA THR A 98 21.27 16.61 -4.49
C THR A 98 19.99 15.80 -4.65
N ILE A 99 19.07 15.93 -3.68
CA ILE A 99 17.74 15.34 -3.76
C ILE A 99 17.06 15.98 -4.99
N GLY A 100 16.82 15.21 -6.05
CA GLY A 100 16.27 15.69 -7.33
C GLY A 100 14.80 16.14 -7.29
N TRP A 101 14.28 16.55 -6.13
CA TRP A 101 12.91 17.01 -5.97
C TRP A 101 12.66 18.35 -6.67
N ARG A 102 13.66 19.23 -6.71
CA ARG A 102 13.58 20.55 -7.36
C ARG A 102 13.30 20.46 -8.87
N ALA A 103 13.71 19.36 -9.51
CA ALA A 103 13.51 19.13 -10.93
C ALA A 103 12.15 18.48 -11.27
N ASN A 104 11.38 18.03 -10.27
CA ASN A 104 10.11 17.35 -10.51
C ASN A 104 8.94 18.36 -10.43
N PRO A 105 8.29 18.71 -11.57
CA PRO A 105 7.20 19.70 -11.57
C PRO A 105 6.01 19.27 -10.72
N LEU A 106 5.78 17.96 -10.54
CA LEU A 106 4.67 17.47 -9.71
C LEU A 106 4.85 17.85 -8.24
N ILE A 107 6.10 17.90 -7.76
CA ILE A 107 6.38 18.30 -6.37
C ILE A 107 6.03 19.77 -6.17
N TRP A 108 6.37 20.63 -7.14
CA TRP A 108 5.99 22.03 -7.12
C TRP A 108 4.48 22.23 -7.17
N SER A 109 3.76 21.45 -7.98
CA SER A 109 2.29 21.49 -8.00
C SER A 109 1.69 21.12 -6.64
N GLY A 110 2.19 20.07 -6.00
CA GLY A 110 1.74 19.67 -4.65
C GLY A 110 2.03 20.75 -3.59
N LEU A 111 3.23 21.34 -3.63
CA LEU A 111 3.60 22.43 -2.74
C LEU A 111 2.77 23.70 -3.00
N ALA A 112 2.44 23.99 -4.26
CA ALA A 112 1.58 25.12 -4.62
C ALA A 112 0.16 24.94 -4.06
N VAL A 113 -0.41 23.74 -4.17
CA VAL A 113 -1.71 23.43 -3.55
C VAL A 113 -1.65 23.62 -2.04
N LEU A 114 -0.60 23.12 -1.37
CA LEU A 114 -0.42 23.31 0.07
C LEU A 114 -0.27 24.80 0.44
N ALA A 115 0.45 25.58 -0.36
CA ALA A 115 0.60 27.01 -0.17
C ALA A 115 -0.73 27.75 -0.30
N VAL A 116 -1.59 27.36 -1.26
CA VAL A 116 -2.95 27.92 -1.38
C VAL A 116 -3.76 27.66 -0.11
N TYR A 117 -3.74 26.43 0.43
CA TYR A 117 -4.40 26.13 1.71
C TYR A 117 -3.81 26.91 2.89
N ALA A 118 -2.48 27.11 2.93
CA ALA A 118 -1.82 27.88 3.97
C ALA A 118 -2.24 29.36 3.93
N VAL A 119 -2.22 29.97 2.75
CA VAL A 119 -2.67 31.36 2.53
C VAL A 119 -4.15 31.50 2.90
N GLY A 120 -5.01 30.60 2.39
CA GLY A 120 -6.43 30.61 2.73
C GLY A 120 -6.69 30.49 4.23
N THR A 121 -5.87 29.72 4.95
CA THR A 121 -5.95 29.57 6.40
C THR A 121 -5.50 30.84 7.14
N ALA A 122 -4.39 31.45 6.71
CA ALA A 122 -3.83 32.65 7.32
C ALA A 122 -4.76 33.87 7.19
N PHE A 123 -5.47 33.98 6.07
CA PHE A 123 -6.42 35.07 5.80
C PHE A 123 -7.88 34.71 6.12
N SER A 124 -8.13 33.58 6.79
CA SER A 124 -9.48 33.14 7.13
C SER A 124 -10.11 34.01 8.23
N ILE A 125 -11.44 34.18 8.16
CA ILE A 125 -12.26 34.80 9.21
C ILE A 125 -12.24 33.95 10.50
N HIS A 126 -12.13 32.62 10.35
CA HIS A 126 -12.03 31.68 11.47
C HIS A 126 -10.74 30.84 11.36
N PRO A 127 -9.55 31.42 11.67
CA PRO A 127 -8.26 30.76 11.43
C PRO A 127 -8.12 29.41 12.14
N ARG A 128 -8.68 29.28 13.35
CA ARG A 128 -8.61 28.03 14.13
C ARG A 128 -9.37 26.90 13.45
N GLU A 129 -10.57 27.17 12.95
CA GLU A 129 -11.36 26.16 12.22
C GLU A 129 -10.75 25.86 10.86
N SER A 130 -10.20 26.87 10.16
CA SER A 130 -9.46 26.62 8.92
C SER A 130 -8.20 25.78 9.14
N PHE A 131 -7.54 25.93 10.28
CA PHE A 131 -6.32 25.16 10.60
C PHE A 131 -6.64 23.70 11.00
N PHE A 132 -7.54 23.50 11.97
CA PHE A 132 -7.84 22.18 12.55
C PHE A 132 -9.03 21.46 11.90
N GLY A 133 -9.90 22.18 11.20
CA GLY A 133 -11.21 21.69 10.78
C GLY A 133 -12.24 21.73 11.91
N THR A 134 -13.47 21.35 11.59
CA THR A 134 -14.58 21.23 12.56
C THR A 134 -14.47 19.94 13.37
N LEU A 135 -15.16 19.85 14.51
CA LEU A 135 -15.15 18.65 15.36
C LEU A 135 -15.67 17.39 14.65
N THR A 136 -16.60 17.54 13.71
CA THR A 136 -17.28 16.43 13.03
C THR A 136 -16.57 15.93 11.79
N ARG A 137 -15.70 16.76 11.18
CA ARG A 137 -14.98 16.42 9.94
C ARG A 137 -13.47 16.40 10.09
N HIS A 138 -12.94 17.25 10.97
CA HIS A 138 -11.51 17.48 11.16
C HIS A 138 -10.76 17.74 9.84
N GLU A 139 -11.44 18.42 8.92
CA GLU A 139 -10.95 18.72 7.57
C GLU A 139 -10.44 20.17 7.54
N GLY A 140 -9.17 20.37 7.92
CA GLY A 140 -8.52 21.68 7.92
C GLY A 140 -7.17 21.66 7.20
N PHE A 141 -6.39 22.73 7.33
CA PHE A 141 -5.02 22.81 6.83
C PHE A 141 -4.15 21.64 7.30
N LEU A 142 -4.29 21.21 8.56
CA LEU A 142 -3.49 20.14 9.13
C LEU A 142 -3.70 18.80 8.39
N SER A 143 -4.94 18.50 7.98
CA SER A 143 -5.28 17.30 7.19
C SER A 143 -4.70 17.41 5.76
N HIS A 144 -4.81 18.59 5.15
CA HIS A 144 -4.22 18.86 3.83
C HIS A 144 -2.68 18.79 3.84
N ALA A 145 -2.05 19.30 4.90
CA ALA A 145 -0.61 19.16 5.12
C ALA A 145 -0.21 17.70 5.28
N SER A 146 -1.03 16.88 5.96
CA SER A 146 -0.79 15.45 6.10
C SER A 146 -0.84 14.71 4.76
N TYR A 147 -1.79 15.05 3.88
CA TYR A 147 -1.79 14.54 2.48
C TYR A 147 -0.52 14.95 1.74
N ALA A 148 -0.08 16.21 1.88
CA ALA A 148 1.14 16.71 1.25
C ALA A 148 2.40 15.99 1.76
N VAL A 149 2.47 15.66 3.06
CA VAL A 149 3.55 14.85 3.63
C VAL A 149 3.61 13.48 2.97
N PHE A 150 2.51 12.74 2.89
CA PHE A 150 2.50 11.43 2.24
C PHE A 150 2.87 11.53 0.76
N PHE A 151 2.36 12.54 0.05
CA PHE A 151 2.74 12.81 -1.33
C PHE A 151 4.27 13.02 -1.46
N LEU A 152 4.88 13.84 -0.61
CA LEU A 152 6.33 14.07 -0.61
C LEU A 152 7.11 12.81 -0.26
N CYS A 153 6.66 12.04 0.74
CA CYS A 153 7.25 10.76 1.12
C CYS A 153 7.29 9.80 -0.07
N VAL A 154 6.16 9.60 -0.76
CA VAL A 154 6.08 8.75 -1.95
C VAL A 154 6.96 9.30 -3.08
N ALA A 155 6.83 10.59 -3.40
CA ALA A 155 7.55 11.22 -4.51
C ALA A 155 9.07 11.24 -4.33
N THR A 156 9.57 11.23 -3.09
CA THR A 156 11.01 11.37 -2.80
C THR A 156 11.68 10.09 -2.32
N ARG A 157 10.98 9.22 -1.57
CA ARG A 157 11.56 8.05 -0.89
C ARG A 157 11.20 6.70 -1.53
N LEU A 158 10.00 6.55 -2.11
CA LEU A 158 9.60 5.30 -2.77
C LEU A 158 10.12 5.27 -4.21
N ARG A 159 11.41 4.97 -4.36
CA ARG A 159 12.12 5.01 -5.67
C ARG A 159 12.25 3.64 -6.33
N ARG A 160 12.07 2.55 -5.57
CA ARG A 160 12.23 1.19 -6.11
C ARG A 160 10.89 0.68 -6.68
N PRO A 161 10.90 0.00 -7.83
CA PRO A 161 9.69 -0.62 -8.39
C PRO A 161 8.98 -1.52 -7.38
N ASP A 162 9.72 -2.27 -6.56
CA ASP A 162 9.15 -3.15 -5.54
C ASP A 162 8.37 -2.39 -4.46
N GLN A 163 8.81 -1.19 -4.08
CA GLN A 163 8.10 -0.38 -3.07
C GLN A 163 6.75 0.09 -3.60
N ILE A 164 6.73 0.52 -4.87
CA ILE A 164 5.49 0.94 -5.55
C ILE A 164 4.57 -0.26 -5.73
N ARG A 165 5.11 -1.41 -6.12
CA ARG A 165 4.35 -2.65 -6.27
C ARG A 165 3.70 -3.07 -4.94
N ARG A 166 4.46 -3.08 -3.84
CA ARG A 166 3.92 -3.33 -2.49
C ARG A 166 2.84 -2.34 -2.11
N LEU A 167 3.07 -1.03 -2.32
CA LEU A 167 2.09 0.00 -2.01
C LEU A 167 0.78 -0.23 -2.78
N VAL A 168 0.86 -0.50 -4.08
CA VAL A 168 -0.29 -0.78 -4.94
C VAL A 168 -1.00 -2.06 -4.52
N THR A 169 -0.27 -3.16 -4.28
CA THR A 169 -0.82 -4.43 -3.80
C THR A 169 -1.57 -4.21 -2.48
N THR A 170 -0.93 -3.59 -1.50
CA THR A 170 -1.54 -3.31 -0.19
C THR A 170 -2.77 -2.43 -0.32
N LEU A 171 -2.74 -1.39 -1.14
CA LEU A 171 -3.87 -0.49 -1.40
C LEU A 171 -5.07 -1.21 -2.05
N VAL A 172 -4.82 -2.12 -3.00
CA VAL A 172 -5.88 -2.94 -3.61
C VAL A 172 -6.48 -3.90 -2.60
N PHE A 173 -5.67 -4.65 -1.86
CA PHE A 173 -6.19 -5.63 -0.90
C PHE A 173 -6.79 -4.99 0.36
N ALA A 174 -6.35 -3.81 0.76
CA ALA A 174 -6.97 -3.01 1.83
C ALA A 174 -8.41 -2.59 1.49
N SER A 175 -8.76 -2.50 0.20
CA SER A 175 -10.12 -2.19 -0.22
C SER A 175 -11.08 -3.37 -0.08
N LEU A 176 -10.58 -4.60 -0.04
CA LEU A 176 -11.42 -5.80 -0.01
C LEU A 176 -12.31 -5.87 1.25
N PRO A 177 -11.79 -5.67 2.48
CA PRO A 177 -12.64 -5.66 3.67
C PRO A 177 -13.68 -4.55 3.65
N ALA A 178 -13.30 -3.34 3.22
CA ALA A 178 -14.25 -2.23 3.09
C ALA A 178 -15.33 -2.53 2.04
N ALA A 179 -14.95 -3.11 0.90
CA ALA A 179 -15.91 -3.47 -0.15
C ALA A 179 -16.88 -4.57 0.30
N LEU A 180 -16.36 -5.62 0.95
CA LEU A 180 -17.18 -6.70 1.51
C LEU A 180 -18.11 -6.22 2.63
N TYR A 181 -17.63 -5.35 3.52
CA TYR A 181 -18.49 -4.74 4.53
C TYR A 181 -19.64 -3.95 3.89
N GLY A 182 -19.34 -3.20 2.84
CA GLY A 182 -20.38 -2.52 2.08
C GLY A 182 -21.39 -3.48 1.43
N LEU A 183 -20.92 -4.57 0.82
CA LEU A 183 -21.80 -5.59 0.25
C LEU A 183 -22.71 -6.23 1.31
N LEU A 184 -22.20 -6.50 2.51
CA LEU A 184 -23.04 -7.04 3.59
C LEU A 184 -24.13 -6.06 4.02
N GLN A 185 -23.81 -4.76 4.12
CA GLN A 185 -24.80 -3.73 4.44
C GLN A 185 -25.95 -3.72 3.43
N GLN A 186 -25.68 -3.93 2.15
CA GLN A 186 -26.72 -4.01 1.11
C GLN A 186 -27.74 -5.12 1.37
N PHE A 187 -27.32 -6.22 2.01
CA PHE A 187 -28.18 -7.37 2.32
C PHE A 187 -28.79 -7.30 3.72
N GLY A 188 -28.70 -6.16 4.40
CA GLY A 188 -29.28 -5.98 5.74
C GLY A 188 -28.40 -6.49 6.89
N PHE A 189 -27.16 -6.90 6.60
CA PHE A 189 -26.21 -7.34 7.61
C PHE A 189 -25.21 -6.22 7.90
N ASP A 190 -25.39 -5.53 9.03
CA ASP A 190 -24.41 -4.56 9.52
C ASP A 190 -23.73 -5.07 10.80
N PRO A 191 -22.49 -5.58 10.69
CA PRO A 191 -21.66 -5.93 11.85
C PRO A 191 -21.45 -4.79 12.84
N ALA A 192 -21.52 -3.53 12.40
CA ALA A 192 -21.35 -2.34 13.23
C ALA A 192 -22.42 -1.29 12.88
N PRO A 193 -23.66 -1.45 13.37
CA PRO A 193 -24.83 -0.62 12.98
C PRO A 193 -24.82 0.80 13.55
N THR A 194 -23.66 1.33 13.92
CA THR A 194 -23.50 2.68 14.49
C THR A 194 -23.86 3.81 13.53
N PHE A 195 -24.01 3.52 12.24
CA PHE A 195 -24.29 4.52 11.21
C PHE A 195 -25.78 4.78 10.93
N GLY A 196 -26.67 4.21 11.74
CA GLY A 196 -28.13 4.43 11.74
C GLY A 196 -28.96 3.19 11.41
N ASP A 197 -30.28 3.28 11.59
CA ASP A 197 -31.20 2.15 11.45
C ASP A 197 -31.60 1.88 9.98
N GLN A 198 -31.27 0.67 9.51
CA GLN A 198 -31.58 0.18 8.17
C GLN A 198 -33.08 -0.06 7.94
N SER A 199 -33.90 -0.09 8.99
CA SER A 199 -35.34 -0.41 8.91
C SER A 199 -36.20 0.71 8.31
N THR A 200 -35.65 1.91 8.11
CA THR A 200 -36.47 3.11 7.83
C THR A 200 -36.49 3.60 6.38
N VAL A 201 -35.45 3.43 5.55
CA VAL A 201 -35.45 3.87 4.14
C VAL A 201 -34.38 3.10 3.36
N GLN A 202 -34.58 2.84 2.06
CA GLN A 202 -33.56 2.38 1.09
C GLN A 202 -32.23 3.14 1.25
N TRP A 203 -31.31 2.62 2.06
CA TRP A 203 -30.09 3.36 2.40
C TRP A 203 -28.92 2.90 1.54
N PRO A 204 -28.25 3.84 0.84
CA PRO A 204 -27.05 3.51 0.09
C PRO A 204 -25.94 3.03 1.02
N VAL A 205 -25.17 2.04 0.55
CA VAL A 205 -24.06 1.42 1.27
C VAL A 205 -22.97 2.43 1.63
N ARG A 206 -22.44 2.36 2.86
CA ARG A 206 -21.45 3.31 3.40
C ARG A 206 -20.14 2.67 3.82
N SER A 207 -20.16 1.38 4.17
CA SER A 207 -19.04 0.66 4.75
C SER A 207 -18.43 1.41 5.95
N SER A 208 -17.15 1.22 6.21
CA SER A 208 -16.34 1.88 7.23
C SER A 208 -16.22 3.39 7.04
N PHE A 209 -16.68 3.96 5.92
CA PHE A 209 -16.58 5.39 5.61
C PHE A 209 -17.69 6.21 6.25
N GLY A 210 -18.79 5.59 6.69
CA GLY A 210 -19.95 6.30 7.25
C GLY A 210 -20.71 7.17 6.25
N ASN A 211 -20.25 7.28 4.99
CA ASN A 211 -20.88 8.05 3.93
C ASN A 211 -20.67 7.37 2.56
N HIS A 212 -21.77 7.13 1.85
CA HIS A 212 -21.79 6.45 0.54
C HIS A 212 -21.04 7.22 -0.56
N ILE A 213 -20.99 8.55 -0.50
CA ILE A 213 -20.25 9.37 -1.48
C ILE A 213 -18.75 9.17 -1.28
N PHE A 214 -18.27 9.17 -0.03
CA PHE A 214 -16.84 8.97 0.27
C PHE A 214 -16.40 7.55 -0.04
N PHE A 215 -17.23 6.56 0.29
CA PHE A 215 -16.97 5.18 -0.06
C PHE A 215 -16.94 4.98 -1.58
N GLY A 216 -17.90 5.55 -2.32
CA GLY A 216 -17.89 5.50 -3.78
C GLY A 216 -16.67 6.21 -4.38
N ALA A 217 -16.28 7.37 -3.84
CA ALA A 217 -15.09 8.10 -4.29
C ALA A 217 -13.80 7.30 -4.05
N TYR A 218 -13.69 6.60 -2.93
CA TYR A 218 -12.59 5.68 -2.66
C TYR A 218 -12.54 4.55 -3.71
N LEU A 219 -13.66 3.87 -3.95
CA LEU A 219 -13.72 2.76 -4.90
C LEU A 219 -13.39 3.19 -6.33
N VAL A 220 -13.94 4.33 -6.79
CA VAL A 220 -13.69 4.79 -8.17
C VAL A 220 -12.23 5.17 -8.42
N MET A 221 -11.50 5.64 -7.40
CA MET A 221 -10.06 5.88 -7.51
C MET A 221 -9.25 4.57 -7.58
N LEU A 222 -9.72 3.50 -6.93
CA LEU A 222 -9.02 2.23 -6.85
C LEU A 222 -9.24 1.31 -8.04
N MET A 223 -10.45 1.30 -8.61
CA MET A 223 -10.81 0.40 -9.70
C MET A 223 -9.82 0.45 -10.89
N PRO A 224 -9.35 1.61 -11.38
CA PRO A 224 -8.35 1.67 -12.46
C PRO A 224 -7.00 1.08 -12.05
N VAL A 225 -6.61 1.25 -10.78
CA VAL A 225 -5.36 0.67 -10.25
C VAL A 225 -5.47 -0.85 -10.20
N THR A 226 -6.58 -1.39 -9.69
CA THR A 226 -6.87 -2.83 -9.67
C THR A 226 -6.90 -3.40 -11.10
N ALA A 227 -7.61 -2.74 -12.03
CA ALA A 227 -7.68 -3.14 -13.43
C ALA A 227 -6.30 -3.11 -14.11
N GLY A 228 -5.48 -2.09 -13.81
CA GLY A 228 -4.10 -2.01 -14.29
C GLY A 228 -3.25 -3.20 -13.85
N ARG A 229 -3.41 -3.68 -12.61
CA ARG A 229 -2.73 -4.88 -12.10
C ARG A 229 -3.23 -6.15 -12.78
N VAL A 230 -4.54 -6.29 -13.00
CA VAL A 230 -5.11 -7.41 -13.77
C VAL A 230 -4.50 -7.47 -15.17
N LEU A 231 -4.44 -6.33 -15.88
CA LEU A 231 -3.84 -6.25 -17.21
C LEU A 231 -2.36 -6.58 -17.21
N GLU A 232 -1.59 -6.07 -16.24
CA GLU A 232 -0.16 -6.35 -16.13
C GLU A 232 0.12 -7.85 -15.93
N ILE A 233 -0.59 -8.50 -15.02
CA ILE A 233 -0.47 -9.94 -14.75
C ILE A 233 -0.94 -10.76 -15.97
N TRP A 234 -1.95 -10.29 -16.69
CA TRP A 234 -2.43 -10.93 -17.91
C TRP A 234 -1.39 -10.86 -19.04
N GLU A 235 -0.61 -9.79 -19.13
CA GLU A 235 0.47 -9.61 -20.11
C GLU A 235 1.77 -10.37 -19.77
N GLU A 236 2.01 -10.69 -18.50
CA GLU A 236 3.24 -11.35 -18.05
C GLU A 236 3.44 -12.73 -18.72
N LYS A 237 4.65 -12.98 -19.25
CA LYS A 237 5.00 -14.31 -19.78
C LYS A 237 5.23 -15.28 -18.61
N PRO A 238 4.64 -16.50 -18.66
CA PRO A 238 4.85 -17.48 -17.60
C PRO A 238 6.31 -17.91 -17.53
N LYS A 239 6.89 -17.92 -16.32
CA LYS A 239 8.17 -18.57 -16.05
C LYS A 239 7.93 -20.05 -15.71
N ALA A 240 8.93 -20.89 -15.95
CA ALA A 240 8.87 -22.32 -15.66
C ALA A 240 8.51 -22.55 -14.18
N ALA A 241 7.59 -23.50 -13.92
CA ALA A 241 7.00 -23.71 -12.61
C ALA A 241 8.03 -24.23 -11.59
N THR A 242 8.04 -23.64 -10.40
CA THR A 242 8.87 -24.07 -9.26
C THR A 242 8.04 -24.50 -8.04
N GLY A 243 6.71 -24.42 -8.09
CA GLY A 243 5.81 -24.69 -6.95
C GLY A 243 4.65 -25.64 -7.27
N SER A 244 4.02 -26.17 -6.22
CA SER A 244 2.81 -27.01 -6.34
C SER A 244 1.58 -26.14 -6.61
N ARG A 245 0.89 -26.42 -7.72
CA ARG A 245 -0.30 -25.68 -8.19
C ARG A 245 -1.39 -25.57 -7.12
N ASP A 246 -1.67 -26.67 -6.43
CA ASP A 246 -2.76 -26.72 -5.46
C ASP A 246 -2.44 -25.89 -4.23
N THR A 247 -1.18 -25.89 -3.79
CA THR A 247 -0.74 -25.07 -2.66
C THR A 247 -0.84 -23.59 -2.98
N GLU A 248 -0.42 -23.15 -4.16
CA GLU A 248 -0.44 -21.73 -4.53
C GLU A 248 -1.87 -21.18 -4.68
N LEU A 249 -2.79 -21.98 -5.21
CA LEU A 249 -4.21 -21.63 -5.30
C LEU A 249 -4.84 -21.56 -3.91
N ALA A 250 -4.61 -22.58 -3.07
CA ALA A 250 -5.10 -22.61 -1.70
C ALA A 250 -4.60 -21.42 -0.87
N THR A 251 -3.32 -21.06 -1.00
CA THR A 251 -2.73 -19.90 -0.31
C THR A 251 -3.38 -18.59 -0.73
N GLY A 252 -3.62 -18.36 -2.02
CA GLY A 252 -4.27 -17.12 -2.46
C GLY A 252 -5.72 -17.01 -2.01
N VAL A 253 -6.48 -18.11 -2.11
CA VAL A 253 -7.86 -18.16 -1.61
C VAL A 253 -7.87 -17.92 -0.10
N PHE A 254 -6.97 -18.57 0.65
CA PHE A 254 -6.83 -18.36 2.08
C PHE A 254 -6.59 -16.89 2.43
N PHE A 255 -5.69 -16.19 1.73
CA PHE A 255 -5.44 -14.76 2.01
C PHE A 255 -6.64 -13.86 1.70
N VAL A 256 -7.35 -14.10 0.59
CA VAL A 256 -8.56 -13.34 0.24
C VAL A 256 -9.65 -13.54 1.31
N LEU A 257 -9.87 -14.79 1.71
CA LEU A 257 -10.84 -15.13 2.75
C LEU A 257 -10.40 -14.56 4.11
N LEU A 258 -9.13 -14.69 4.47
CA LEU A 258 -8.58 -14.18 5.72
C LEU A 258 -8.79 -12.67 5.81
N VAL A 259 -8.40 -11.91 4.79
CA VAL A 259 -8.53 -10.44 4.77
C VAL A 259 -10.00 -10.02 4.84
N GLY A 260 -10.85 -10.62 4.00
CA GLY A 260 -12.26 -10.27 3.93
C GLY A 260 -13.05 -10.63 5.18
N PHE A 261 -12.97 -11.89 5.61
CA PHE A 261 -13.81 -12.39 6.71
C PHE A 261 -13.28 -12.05 8.10
N SER A 262 -11.97 -11.91 8.29
CA SER A 262 -11.46 -11.54 9.62
C SER A 262 -11.87 -10.12 10.02
N TYR A 263 -12.02 -9.18 9.08
CA TYR A 263 -12.45 -7.82 9.39
C TYR A 263 -13.92 -7.82 9.81
N LEU A 264 -14.75 -8.54 9.06
CA LEU A 264 -16.16 -8.69 9.36
C LEU A 264 -16.40 -9.42 10.68
N GLY A 265 -15.63 -10.49 10.94
CA GLY A 265 -15.63 -11.19 12.22
C GLY A 265 -15.17 -10.29 13.36
N PHE A 266 -14.11 -9.50 13.16
CA PHE A 266 -13.65 -8.52 14.14
C PHE A 266 -14.74 -7.50 14.48
N LEU A 267 -15.42 -6.93 13.48
CA LEU A 267 -16.52 -5.98 13.71
C LEU A 267 -17.69 -6.65 14.45
N ALA A 268 -18.09 -7.86 14.03
CA ALA A 268 -19.19 -8.59 14.64
C ALA A 268 -18.94 -8.92 16.12
N VAL A 269 -17.71 -9.31 16.48
CA VAL A 269 -17.35 -9.59 17.88
C VAL A 269 -17.22 -8.28 18.66
N SER A 270 -16.57 -7.27 18.08
CA SER A 270 -16.35 -5.97 18.74
C SER A 270 -17.64 -5.16 18.93
N ARG A 271 -18.71 -5.49 18.22
CA ARG A 271 -20.07 -4.99 18.50
C ARG A 271 -20.55 -5.39 19.89
N HIS A 272 -20.23 -6.61 20.33
CA HIS A 272 -20.63 -7.12 21.63
C HIS A 272 -19.64 -6.73 22.74
N GLU A 273 -18.35 -6.65 22.39
CA GLU A 273 -17.27 -6.28 23.30
C GLU A 273 -16.45 -5.10 22.72
N PRO A 274 -16.92 -3.84 22.86
CA PRO A 274 -16.26 -2.68 22.25
C PRO A 274 -14.80 -2.51 22.66
N ALA A 275 -14.40 -3.01 23.84
CA ALA A 275 -13.01 -2.98 24.31
C ALA A 275 -12.03 -3.64 23.32
N LEU A 276 -12.49 -4.57 22.48
CA LEU A 276 -11.68 -5.21 21.45
C LEU A 276 -11.21 -4.24 20.35
N PHE A 277 -11.84 -3.06 20.21
CA PHE A 277 -11.32 -1.99 19.34
C PHE A 277 -9.92 -1.51 19.75
N ALA A 278 -9.48 -1.75 20.99
CA ALA A 278 -8.10 -1.51 21.39
C ALA A 278 -7.09 -2.40 20.63
N LEU A 279 -7.50 -3.57 20.14
CA LEU A 279 -6.67 -4.48 19.34
C LEU A 279 -6.69 -4.15 17.85
N PHE A 280 -7.52 -3.20 17.42
CA PHE A 280 -7.70 -2.89 16.02
C PHE A 280 -6.39 -2.48 15.29
N PRO A 281 -5.45 -1.72 15.90
CA PRO A 281 -4.15 -1.49 15.28
C PRO A 281 -3.38 -2.77 14.95
N ALA A 282 -3.47 -3.81 15.78
CA ALA A 282 -2.83 -5.10 15.52
C ALA A 282 -3.50 -5.85 14.35
N VAL A 283 -4.82 -5.77 14.25
CA VAL A 283 -5.58 -6.31 13.11
C VAL A 283 -5.15 -5.63 11.79
N LEU A 284 -5.04 -4.30 11.80
CA LEU A 284 -4.57 -3.52 10.64
C LEU A 284 -3.12 -3.83 10.25
N ALA A 285 -2.24 -4.03 11.25
CA ALA A 285 -0.88 -4.50 11.00
C ALA A 285 -0.89 -5.88 10.31
N GLY A 286 -1.76 -6.79 10.75
CA GLY A 286 -2.00 -8.08 10.09
C GLY A 286 -2.36 -7.94 8.61
N TYR A 287 -3.29 -7.04 8.26
CA TYR A 287 -3.64 -6.79 6.85
C TYR A 287 -2.50 -6.20 6.03
N THR A 288 -1.69 -5.34 6.64
CA THR A 288 -0.49 -4.81 5.99
C THR A 288 0.48 -5.95 5.68
N LEU A 289 0.70 -6.86 6.64
CA LEU A 289 1.55 -8.04 6.45
C LEU A 289 1.00 -9.00 5.39
N VAL A 290 -0.32 -9.18 5.31
CA VAL A 290 -0.94 -9.99 4.26
C VAL A 290 -0.70 -9.37 2.88
N GLY A 291 -0.85 -8.05 2.72
CA GLY A 291 -0.53 -7.35 1.47
C GLY A 291 0.91 -7.59 1.03
N LEU A 292 1.85 -7.57 1.98
CA LEU A 292 3.26 -7.90 1.76
C LEU A 292 3.48 -9.37 1.36
N ALA A 293 2.77 -10.30 2.01
CA ALA A 293 2.85 -11.73 1.71
C ALA A 293 2.33 -12.05 0.29
N ILE A 294 1.27 -11.37 -0.15
CA ILE A 294 0.72 -11.53 -1.50
C ILE A 294 1.71 -11.05 -2.56
N ASP A 295 2.43 -9.95 -2.30
CA ASP A 295 3.47 -9.46 -3.21
C ASP A 295 4.66 -10.43 -3.34
N GLY A 296 4.92 -11.21 -2.29
CA GLY A 296 5.98 -12.21 -2.23
C GLY A 296 5.65 -13.58 -2.85
N LEU A 297 4.45 -13.77 -3.43
CA LEU A 297 4.09 -15.05 -4.05
C LEU A 297 5.00 -15.38 -5.26
N PRO A 298 5.38 -16.66 -5.45
CA PRO A 298 6.25 -17.07 -6.54
C PRO A 298 5.72 -16.70 -7.93
N ASP A 299 6.62 -16.35 -8.85
CA ASP A 299 6.31 -16.10 -10.27
C ASP A 299 6.13 -17.42 -11.07
N SER A 300 5.35 -18.36 -10.55
CA SER A 300 4.98 -19.60 -11.24
C SER A 300 3.70 -19.42 -12.07
N VAL A 301 3.38 -20.40 -12.93
CA VAL A 301 2.13 -20.39 -13.72
C VAL A 301 0.90 -20.33 -12.80
N SER A 302 0.88 -21.14 -11.75
CA SER A 302 -0.23 -21.17 -10.80
C SER A 302 -0.24 -19.95 -9.87
N GLY A 303 0.91 -19.47 -9.40
CA GLY A 303 1.01 -18.19 -8.70
C GLY A 303 0.48 -17.02 -9.52
N ARG A 304 0.76 -16.99 -10.83
CA ARG A 304 0.17 -16.01 -11.76
C ARG A 304 -1.35 -16.15 -11.86
N LEU A 305 -1.88 -17.37 -12.05
CA LEU A 305 -3.33 -17.61 -12.10
C LEU A 305 -4.02 -17.21 -10.80
N THR A 306 -3.42 -17.53 -9.65
CA THR A 306 -3.90 -17.12 -8.32
C THR A 306 -3.96 -15.61 -8.20
N ARG A 307 -2.89 -14.89 -8.56
CA ARG A 307 -2.86 -13.43 -8.54
C ARG A 307 -3.93 -12.86 -9.47
N LEU A 308 -4.01 -13.34 -10.71
CA LEU A 308 -4.99 -12.89 -11.69
C LEU A 308 -6.43 -13.08 -11.18
N ALA A 309 -6.75 -14.25 -10.64
CA ALA A 309 -8.06 -14.54 -10.05
C ALA A 309 -8.35 -13.64 -8.84
N GLY A 310 -7.38 -13.45 -7.94
CA GLY A 310 -7.51 -12.60 -6.77
C GLY A 310 -7.77 -11.13 -7.12
N TYR A 311 -6.94 -10.52 -7.98
CA TYR A 311 -7.14 -9.14 -8.43
C TYR A 311 -8.45 -8.96 -9.21
N SER A 312 -8.84 -9.94 -10.04
CA SER A 312 -10.12 -9.90 -10.77
C SER A 312 -11.31 -9.97 -9.82
N LEU A 313 -11.25 -10.83 -8.81
CA LEU A 313 -12.28 -10.94 -7.79
C LEU A 313 -12.41 -9.64 -6.98
N VAL A 314 -11.28 -9.03 -6.58
CA VAL A 314 -11.29 -7.72 -5.90
C VAL A 314 -11.94 -6.66 -6.79
N LEU A 315 -11.62 -6.62 -8.09
CA LEU A 315 -12.22 -5.67 -9.03
C LEU A 315 -13.74 -5.86 -9.16
N VAL A 316 -14.21 -7.11 -9.23
CA VAL A 316 -15.65 -7.43 -9.25
C VAL A 316 -16.32 -6.96 -7.97
N ILE A 317 -15.74 -7.26 -6.80
CA ILE A 317 -16.26 -6.85 -5.50
C ILE A 317 -16.29 -5.31 -5.38
N GLN A 318 -15.22 -4.61 -5.79
CA GLN A 318 -15.18 -3.14 -5.85
C GLN A 318 -16.29 -2.57 -6.74
N THR A 319 -16.51 -3.17 -7.90
CA THR A 319 -17.54 -2.73 -8.87
C THR A 319 -18.94 -2.92 -8.30
N LEU A 320 -19.24 -4.09 -7.72
CA LEU A 320 -20.52 -4.35 -7.08
C LEU A 320 -20.77 -3.39 -5.91
N ALA A 321 -19.75 -3.19 -5.05
CA ALA A 321 -19.85 -2.26 -3.93
C ALA A 321 -20.11 -0.83 -4.40
N LEU A 322 -19.43 -0.38 -5.48
CA LEU A 322 -19.63 0.95 -6.07
C LEU A 322 -21.08 1.13 -6.55
N LEU A 323 -21.64 0.14 -7.24
CA LEU A 323 -23.03 0.19 -7.70
C LEU A 323 -24.00 0.34 -6.52
N PHE A 324 -23.79 -0.41 -5.43
CA PHE A 324 -24.64 -0.33 -4.24
C PHE A 324 -24.46 0.95 -3.41
N THR A 325 -23.41 1.73 -3.64
CA THR A 325 -23.34 3.09 -3.05
C THR A 325 -24.43 4.01 -3.59
N SER A 326 -24.99 3.74 -4.78
CA SER A 326 -25.94 4.63 -5.48
C SER A 326 -25.45 6.10 -5.60
N ALA A 327 -24.14 6.33 -5.43
CA ALA A 327 -23.57 7.66 -5.39
C ALA A 327 -23.36 8.19 -6.81
N ARG A 328 -24.19 9.13 -7.25
CA ARG A 328 -24.17 9.66 -8.64
C ARG A 328 -22.81 10.23 -9.03
N GLY A 329 -22.15 10.97 -8.13
CA GLY A 329 -20.82 11.57 -8.40
C GLY A 329 -19.76 10.52 -8.76
N PRO A 330 -19.47 9.55 -7.87
CA PRO A 330 -18.58 8.44 -8.16
C PRO A 330 -18.97 7.62 -9.41
N LEU A 331 -20.26 7.36 -9.62
CA LEU A 331 -20.73 6.66 -10.83
C LEU A 331 -20.46 7.46 -12.11
N LEU A 332 -20.66 8.77 -12.09
CA LEU A 332 -20.29 9.66 -13.21
C LEU A 332 -18.79 9.70 -13.43
N ALA A 333 -17.98 9.66 -12.37
CA ALA A 333 -16.52 9.64 -12.47
C ALA A 333 -16.00 8.40 -13.21
N VAL A 334 -16.68 7.25 -13.12
CA VAL A 334 -16.35 6.05 -13.91
C VAL A 334 -16.36 6.37 -15.41
N PHE A 335 -17.37 7.09 -15.90
CA PHE A 335 -17.46 7.47 -17.31
C PHE A 335 -16.35 8.44 -17.74
N ALA A 336 -15.84 9.26 -16.84
CA ALA A 336 -14.70 10.15 -17.11
C ALA A 336 -13.35 9.39 -17.09
N ILE A 337 -13.21 8.41 -16.20
CA ILE A 337 -11.97 7.67 -15.98
C ILE A 337 -11.76 6.57 -17.03
N LEU A 338 -12.83 5.88 -17.46
CA LEU A 338 -12.73 4.78 -18.42
C LEU A 338 -12.06 5.18 -19.75
N PRO A 339 -12.40 6.32 -20.39
CA PRO A 339 -11.72 6.77 -21.61
C PRO A 339 -10.25 7.07 -21.38
N VAL A 340 -9.90 7.74 -20.27
CA VAL A 340 -8.50 8.05 -19.93
C VAL A 340 -7.71 6.76 -19.71
N PHE A 341 -8.29 5.81 -18.97
CA PHE A 341 -7.68 4.50 -18.75
C PHE A 341 -7.49 3.73 -20.06
N ALA A 342 -8.49 3.70 -20.94
CA ALA A 342 -8.41 3.04 -22.25
C ALA A 342 -7.34 3.66 -23.15
N LEU A 343 -7.22 5.00 -23.15
CA LEU A 343 -6.16 5.72 -23.86
C LEU A 343 -4.77 5.37 -23.31
N LEU A 344 -4.59 5.36 -21.98
CA LEU A 344 -3.32 5.02 -21.34
C LEU A 344 -2.91 3.56 -21.63
N VAL A 345 -3.86 2.62 -21.58
CA VAL A 345 -3.62 1.22 -21.91
C VAL A 345 -3.23 1.07 -23.39
N SER A 346 -3.96 1.73 -24.29
CA SER A 346 -3.69 1.69 -25.73
C SER A 346 -2.31 2.28 -26.06
N TRP A 347 -1.95 3.41 -25.45
CA TRP A 347 -0.64 4.03 -25.61
C TRP A 347 0.49 3.15 -25.08
N ARG A 348 0.29 2.50 -23.92
CA ARG A 348 1.24 1.53 -23.36
C ARG A 348 1.42 0.32 -24.29
N LEU A 349 0.34 -0.22 -24.86
CA LEU A 349 0.39 -1.35 -25.78
C LEU A 349 1.11 -1.00 -27.09
N GLN A 350 0.93 0.22 -27.60
CA GLN A 350 1.64 0.70 -28.80
C GLN A 350 3.15 0.81 -28.57
N ARG A 351 3.60 1.34 -27.42
CA ARG A 351 5.03 1.45 -27.10
C ARG A 351 5.77 0.12 -26.96
N ARG A 352 5.04 -0.99 -26.80
CA ARG A 352 5.60 -2.34 -26.67
C ARG A 352 5.73 -3.08 -27.99
N ARG A 353 5.09 -2.60 -29.07
CA ARG A 353 5.23 -3.15 -30.43
C ARG A 353 6.43 -2.53 -31.12
#